data_AF-A0A4R0XSG7-F1
#
_entry.id   AF-A0A4R0XSG7-F1
#
_cell.length_a   1.000
_cell.length_b   1.000
_cell.length_c   1.000
_cell.angle_alpha   90.00
_cell.angle_beta   90.00
_cell.angle_gamma   90.00
#
_symmetry.space_group_name_H-M   'P 1'
#
loop_
_entity.id
_entity.type
_entity.pdbx_description
1 polymer ?
#
loop_
_entity_poly.entity_id
_entity_poly.type
_entity_poly.pdbx_seq_one_letter_code
_entity_poly.pdbx_strand_id
1 'polypeptide(L)'
;MSLRKLSRAISSEIKFSNTDLLIHEVIMKNAKKVHKMSATEIANLVPCNHSSVSRFIKKAGFISWVEFVNSIIFEQRILSRISIDSLQEKINLEIINSQKTIASEKNQKAMEEIVELLLDKDKTFIFYGHRMSGNIAQYLTWNFTASGLFATHTYFLEEFFGLLNPRSIAVILSCPEGKEECIRAAQRARALGVKVISINIDGNKEIEDLSHINISVPSLSYFEDYEYKSLLKKELMRHVGMVIWEKWIAVKSK
;
A
#
# COMPACT_ATOMS: atom_id res chain seq x y z
N MET A 1 24.63 -12.66 -6.14
CA MET A 1 25.68 -13.11 -5.19
C MET A 1 25.85 -14.63 -5.18
N SER A 2 24.80 -15.44 -5.41
CA SER A 2 24.83 -16.91 -5.40
C SER A 2 25.53 -17.52 -6.62
N LEU A 3 25.26 -17.01 -7.83
CA LEU A 3 26.05 -17.37 -9.02
C LEU A 3 27.51 -16.93 -8.90
N ARG A 4 27.77 -15.80 -8.22
CA ARG A 4 29.14 -15.34 -7.92
C ARG A 4 29.82 -16.24 -6.88
N LYS A 5 29.10 -16.72 -5.86
CA LYS A 5 29.57 -17.71 -4.88
C LYS A 5 29.91 -19.03 -5.57
N LEU A 6 29.05 -19.49 -6.50
CA LEU A 6 29.30 -20.67 -7.33
C LEU A 6 30.58 -20.52 -8.16
N SER A 7 30.76 -19.40 -8.86
CA SER A 7 31.98 -19.15 -9.64
C SER A 7 33.23 -19.01 -8.77
N ARG A 8 33.12 -18.41 -7.58
CA ARG A 8 34.23 -18.32 -6.61
C ARG A 8 34.61 -19.68 -6.04
N ALA A 9 33.64 -20.56 -5.82
CA ALA A 9 33.92 -21.92 -5.35
C ALA A 9 34.81 -22.67 -6.35
N ILE A 10 34.61 -22.46 -7.66
CA ILE A 10 35.42 -23.11 -8.71
C ILE A 10 36.84 -22.54 -8.80
N SER A 11 37.03 -21.26 -8.43
CA SER A 11 38.34 -20.62 -8.34
C SER A 11 39.09 -20.87 -7.03
N SER A 12 38.55 -21.72 -6.14
CA SER A 12 39.18 -22.08 -4.86
C SER A 12 40.10 -23.29 -4.98
N GLU A 13 40.85 -23.63 -3.92
CA GLU A 13 41.74 -24.81 -3.86
C GLU A 13 41.02 -26.17 -4.00
N ILE A 14 39.67 -26.18 -4.07
CA ILE A 14 38.86 -27.39 -4.22
C ILE A 14 38.97 -27.91 -5.65
N LYS A 15 39.44 -29.15 -5.82
CA LYS A 15 39.57 -29.78 -7.14
C LYS A 15 38.21 -30.19 -7.72
N PHE A 16 37.75 -29.48 -8.75
CA PHE A 16 36.55 -29.83 -9.53
C PHE A 16 36.86 -30.78 -10.69
N SER A 17 35.94 -31.68 -11.01
CA SER A 17 36.07 -32.60 -12.15
C SER A 17 35.68 -31.91 -13.47
N ASN A 18 36.03 -32.49 -14.61
CA ASN A 18 35.59 -31.98 -15.92
C ASN A 18 34.06 -31.91 -16.03
N THR A 19 33.35 -32.88 -15.43
CA THR A 19 31.89 -32.88 -15.36
C THR A 19 31.36 -31.74 -14.50
N ASP A 20 32.01 -31.43 -13.38
CA ASP A 20 31.63 -30.30 -12.52
C ASP A 20 31.74 -28.96 -13.27
N LEU A 21 32.81 -28.79 -14.06
CA LEU A 21 33.03 -27.59 -14.87
C LEU A 21 31.97 -27.43 -15.97
N LEU A 22 31.58 -28.52 -16.62
CA LEU A 22 30.50 -28.50 -17.61
C LEU A 22 29.14 -28.15 -16.98
N ILE A 23 28.84 -28.69 -15.79
CA ILE A 23 27.62 -28.35 -15.04
C ILE A 23 27.62 -26.85 -14.68
N HIS A 24 28.75 -26.30 -14.23
CA HIS A 24 28.89 -24.87 -13.98
C HIS A 24 28.63 -24.04 -15.23
N GLU A 25 29.25 -24.40 -16.36
CA GLU A 25 29.11 -23.67 -17.61
C GLU A 25 27.64 -23.63 -18.07
N VAL A 26 26.94 -24.76 -17.98
CA VAL A 26 25.51 -24.84 -18.30
C VAL A 26 24.67 -23.98 -17.36
N ILE A 27 24.96 -23.98 -16.05
CA ILE A 27 24.28 -23.11 -15.08
C ILE A 27 24.51 -21.63 -15.42
N MET A 28 25.74 -21.24 -15.77
CA MET A 28 26.08 -19.86 -16.11
C MET A 28 25.46 -19.41 -17.43
N LYS A 29 25.45 -20.26 -18.47
CA LYS A 29 24.75 -20.00 -19.74
C LYS A 29 23.25 -19.81 -19.54
N ASN A 30 22.66 -20.49 -18.54
CA ASN A 30 21.25 -20.41 -18.20
C ASN A 30 20.95 -19.51 -17.00
N ALA A 31 21.89 -18.64 -16.58
CA ALA A 31 21.79 -17.84 -15.36
C ALA A 31 20.48 -17.06 -15.20
N LYS A 32 19.88 -16.59 -16.30
CA LYS A 32 18.60 -15.85 -16.29
C LYS A 32 17.39 -16.73 -15.95
N LYS A 33 17.43 -18.03 -16.27
CA LYS A 33 16.28 -18.95 -16.14
C LYS A 33 16.53 -20.16 -15.24
N VAL A 34 17.75 -20.33 -14.73
CA VAL A 34 18.14 -21.47 -13.88
C VAL A 34 17.25 -21.63 -12.64
N HIS A 35 16.70 -20.53 -12.14
CA HIS A 35 15.76 -20.55 -11.00
C HIS A 35 14.42 -21.24 -11.29
N LYS A 36 14.12 -21.54 -12.56
CA LYS A 36 12.93 -22.28 -13.00
C LYS A 36 13.24 -23.73 -13.39
N MET A 37 14.50 -24.14 -13.29
CA MET A 37 14.97 -25.45 -13.73
C MET A 37 15.21 -26.38 -12.54
N SER A 38 14.88 -27.65 -12.72
CA SER A 38 15.21 -28.74 -11.82
C SER A 38 16.66 -29.21 -12.03
N ALA A 39 17.21 -29.88 -11.01
CA ALA A 39 18.53 -30.52 -11.12
C ALA A 39 18.58 -31.54 -12.27
N THR A 40 17.46 -32.23 -12.53
CA THR A 40 17.31 -33.21 -13.61
C THR A 40 17.40 -32.55 -14.98
N GLU A 41 16.74 -31.40 -15.18
CA GLU A 41 16.82 -30.65 -16.44
C GLU A 41 18.23 -30.13 -16.70
N ILE A 42 18.97 -29.74 -15.67
CA ILE A 42 20.37 -29.35 -15.81
C ILE A 42 21.26 -30.55 -16.15
N ALA A 43 21.01 -31.70 -15.51
CA ALA A 43 21.74 -32.93 -15.80
C ALA A 43 21.53 -33.39 -17.24
N ASN A 44 20.33 -33.22 -17.81
CA ASN A 44 20.03 -33.58 -19.20
C ASN A 44 20.79 -32.74 -20.24
N LEU A 45 21.34 -31.58 -19.85
CA LEU A 45 22.10 -30.69 -20.73
C LEU A 45 23.61 -30.97 -20.72
N VAL A 46 24.06 -31.95 -19.93
CA VAL A 46 25.46 -32.34 -19.76
C VAL A 46 25.55 -33.86 -19.85
N PRO A 47 26.58 -34.46 -20.46
CA PRO A 47 26.77 -35.92 -20.43
C PRO A 47 27.18 -36.38 -19.01
N CYS A 48 26.22 -36.41 -18.08
CA CYS A 48 26.44 -36.80 -16.69
C CYS A 48 25.25 -37.56 -16.10
N ASN A 49 25.48 -38.24 -14.98
CA ASN A 49 24.41 -38.88 -14.22
C ASN A 49 23.59 -37.82 -13.46
N HIS A 50 22.28 -38.04 -13.28
CA HIS A 50 21.38 -37.10 -12.60
C HIS A 50 21.86 -36.70 -11.19
N SER A 51 22.51 -37.60 -10.47
CA SER A 51 23.07 -37.33 -9.14
C SER A 51 24.30 -36.42 -9.14
N SER A 52 24.93 -36.17 -10.29
CA SER A 52 26.14 -35.35 -10.42
C SER A 52 25.87 -33.87 -10.12
N VAL A 53 24.71 -33.34 -10.54
CA VAL A 53 24.32 -31.93 -10.27
C VAL A 53 24.17 -31.68 -8.78
N SER A 54 23.50 -32.58 -8.04
CA SER A 54 23.36 -32.44 -6.59
C SER A 54 24.69 -32.57 -5.85
N ARG A 55 25.59 -33.44 -6.32
CA ARG A 55 26.95 -33.56 -5.76
C ARG A 55 27.77 -32.30 -6.02
N PHE A 56 27.70 -31.75 -7.23
CA PHE A 56 28.37 -30.50 -7.59
C PHE A 56 27.91 -29.32 -6.72
N ILE A 57 26.60 -29.10 -6.59
CA ILE A 57 26.06 -28.00 -5.77
C ILE A 57 26.46 -28.12 -4.29
N LYS A 58 26.46 -29.34 -3.74
CA LYS A 58 26.97 -29.59 -2.38
C LYS A 58 28.45 -29.28 -2.25
N LYS A 59 29.25 -29.71 -3.23
CA LYS A 59 30.69 -29.44 -3.29
C LYS A 59 30.98 -27.94 -3.42
N ALA A 60 30.11 -27.17 -4.07
CA ALA A 60 30.20 -25.72 -4.17
C ALA A 60 29.70 -24.96 -2.92
N GLY A 61 29.36 -25.66 -1.83
CA GLY A 61 29.03 -25.06 -0.54
C GLY A 61 27.56 -24.64 -0.39
N PHE A 62 26.65 -25.31 -1.09
CA PHE A 62 25.20 -25.18 -0.94
C PHE A 62 24.62 -26.46 -0.34
N ILE A 63 23.46 -26.38 0.33
CA ILE A 63 22.88 -27.53 1.04
C ILE A 63 22.20 -28.48 0.04
N SER A 64 21.53 -27.91 -0.96
CA SER A 64 20.80 -28.64 -2.00
C SER A 64 20.57 -27.80 -3.24
N TRP A 65 20.12 -28.44 -4.33
CA TRP A 65 19.68 -27.72 -5.54
C TRP A 65 18.55 -26.73 -5.24
N VAL A 66 17.59 -27.14 -4.42
CA VAL A 66 16.44 -26.32 -4.04
C VAL A 66 16.89 -25.09 -3.26
N GLU A 67 17.82 -25.26 -2.32
CA GLU A 67 18.38 -24.13 -1.56
C GLU A 67 19.15 -23.16 -2.46
N PHE A 68 19.96 -23.66 -3.39
CA PHE A 68 20.65 -22.85 -4.39
C PHE A 68 19.69 -22.06 -5.30
N VAL A 69 18.60 -22.68 -5.77
CA VAL A 69 17.58 -21.98 -6.56
C VAL A 69 16.88 -20.91 -5.73
N ASN A 70 16.52 -21.22 -4.49
CA ASN A 70 15.88 -20.26 -3.59
C ASN A 70 16.79 -19.06 -3.28
N SER A 71 18.10 -19.27 -3.16
CA SER A 71 19.05 -18.18 -2.93
C SER A 71 19.14 -17.25 -4.14
N ILE A 72 19.04 -17.76 -5.37
CA ILE A 72 18.95 -16.95 -6.60
C ILE A 72 17.65 -16.17 -6.65
N ILE A 73 16.51 -16.79 -6.34
CA ILE A 73 15.19 -16.12 -6.32
C ILE A 73 15.18 -14.99 -5.29
N PHE A 74 15.71 -15.26 -4.09
CA PHE A 74 15.81 -14.28 -3.03
C PHE A 74 16.67 -13.08 -3.44
N GLU A 75 17.81 -13.31 -4.08
CA GLU A 75 18.66 -12.25 -4.61
C GLU A 75 18.01 -11.45 -5.73
N GLN A 76 17.29 -12.10 -6.64
CA GLN A 76 16.55 -11.40 -7.69
C GLN A 76 15.47 -10.50 -7.09
N ARG A 77 14.77 -10.98 -6.05
CA ARG A 77 13.80 -10.18 -5.28
C ARG A 77 14.46 -8.99 -4.57
N ILE A 78 15.65 -9.18 -4.01
CA ILE A 78 16.42 -8.08 -3.40
C ILE A 78 16.87 -7.08 -4.45
N LEU A 79 17.42 -7.53 -5.58
CA LEU A 79 17.88 -6.64 -6.66
C LEU A 79 16.72 -5.89 -7.34
N SER A 80 15.54 -6.51 -7.47
CA SER A 80 14.32 -5.82 -7.92
C SER A 80 13.80 -4.80 -6.90
N ARG A 81 14.17 -4.94 -5.62
CA ARG A 81 13.89 -3.95 -4.57
C ARG A 81 14.93 -2.80 -4.54
N ILE A 82 16.07 -2.93 -5.23
CA ILE A 82 17.22 -2.01 -5.10
C ILE A 82 17.27 -0.90 -6.18
N SER A 83 16.47 -0.91 -7.24
CA SER A 83 16.34 0.29 -8.10
C SER A 83 15.42 1.34 -7.46
N ILE A 84 15.89 1.90 -6.33
CA ILE A 84 15.24 2.93 -5.52
C ILE A 84 14.75 4.09 -6.40
N ASP A 85 15.55 4.50 -7.38
CA ASP A 85 15.19 5.59 -8.31
C ASP A 85 13.90 5.28 -9.10
N SER A 86 13.76 4.06 -9.60
CA SER A 86 12.57 3.67 -10.36
C SER A 86 11.33 3.51 -9.48
N LEU A 87 11.48 3.07 -8.22
CA LEU A 87 10.36 2.93 -7.30
C LEU A 87 9.91 4.30 -6.79
N GLN A 88 10.86 5.16 -6.43
CA GLN A 88 10.60 6.53 -5.99
C GLN A 88 9.94 7.35 -7.11
N GLU A 89 10.41 7.24 -8.36
CA GLU A 89 9.81 7.92 -9.50
C GLU A 89 8.36 7.47 -9.72
N LYS A 90 8.08 6.17 -9.59
CA LYS A 90 6.72 5.63 -9.70
C LYS A 90 5.82 6.07 -8.54
N ILE A 91 6.33 6.10 -7.31
CA ILE A 91 5.64 6.67 -6.14
C ILE A 91 5.30 8.14 -6.41
N ASN A 92 6.26 8.92 -6.87
CA ASN A 92 6.06 10.34 -7.15
C ASN A 92 5.02 10.57 -8.25
N LEU A 93 5.06 9.78 -9.33
CA LEU A 93 4.07 9.85 -10.40
C LEU A 93 2.66 9.51 -9.91
N GLU A 94 2.51 8.49 -9.06
CA GLU A 94 1.23 8.14 -8.44
C GLU A 94 0.72 9.23 -7.50
N ILE A 95 1.60 9.84 -6.70
CA ILE A 95 1.25 11.00 -5.86
C ILE A 95 0.75 12.15 -6.75
N ILE A 96 1.48 12.50 -7.81
CA ILE A 96 1.12 13.60 -8.73
C ILE A 96 -0.23 13.31 -9.40
N ASN A 97 -0.44 12.08 -9.89
CA ASN A 97 -1.71 11.70 -10.50
C ASN A 97 -2.86 11.72 -9.48
N SER A 98 -2.60 11.27 -8.26
CA SER A 98 -3.58 11.33 -7.17
C SER A 98 -3.93 12.77 -6.79
N GLN A 99 -2.95 13.67 -6.78
CA GLN A 99 -3.16 15.10 -6.55
C GLN A 99 -4.05 15.71 -7.63
N LYS A 100 -3.94 15.30 -8.90
CA LYS A 100 -4.86 15.78 -9.96
C LYS A 100 -6.31 15.40 -9.68
N THR A 101 -6.57 14.17 -9.22
CA THR A 101 -7.92 13.75 -8.82
C THR A 101 -8.40 14.50 -7.58
N ILE A 102 -7.54 14.64 -6.57
CA ILE A 102 -7.84 15.43 -5.36
C ILE A 102 -8.16 16.88 -5.72
N ALA A 103 -7.43 17.46 -6.68
CA ALA A 103 -7.64 18.81 -7.18
C ALA A 103 -8.74 18.94 -8.24
N SER A 104 -9.48 17.86 -8.55
CA SER A 104 -10.59 17.92 -9.50
C SER A 104 -11.66 18.91 -9.06
N GLU A 105 -12.35 19.52 -10.02
CA GLU A 105 -13.41 20.52 -9.74
C GLU A 105 -14.49 19.96 -8.79
N LYS A 106 -14.87 18.70 -8.97
CA LYS A 106 -15.84 18.01 -8.10
C LYS A 106 -15.36 17.97 -6.65
N ASN A 107 -14.11 17.57 -6.41
CA ASN A 107 -13.55 17.52 -5.06
C ASN A 107 -13.35 18.93 -4.48
N GLN A 108 -12.97 19.92 -5.29
CA GLN A 108 -12.83 21.31 -4.82
C GLN A 108 -14.17 21.88 -4.32
N LYS A 109 -15.25 21.67 -5.07
CA LYS A 109 -16.61 22.03 -4.64
C LYS A 109 -17.02 21.31 -3.35
N ALA A 110 -16.78 20.00 -3.28
CA ALA A 110 -17.03 19.22 -2.07
C ALA A 110 -16.24 19.75 -0.85
N MET A 111 -14.98 20.14 -1.03
CA MET A 111 -14.16 20.74 0.03
C MET A 111 -14.69 22.12 0.46
N GLU A 112 -15.18 22.94 -0.47
CA GLU A 112 -15.79 24.23 -0.18
C GLU A 112 -17.07 24.07 0.65
N GLU A 113 -17.95 23.13 0.27
CA GLU A 113 -19.14 22.78 1.07
C GLU A 113 -18.77 22.28 2.48
N ILE A 114 -17.69 21.51 2.61
CA ILE A 114 -17.20 21.08 3.92
C ILE A 114 -16.71 22.28 4.73
N VAL A 115 -15.97 23.21 4.12
CA VAL A 115 -15.48 24.42 4.79
C VAL A 115 -16.64 25.28 5.29
N GLU A 116 -17.74 25.39 4.55
CA GLU A 116 -18.94 26.07 5.02
C GLU A 116 -19.54 25.39 6.27
N LEU A 117 -19.59 24.05 6.30
CA LEU A 117 -20.02 23.31 7.48
C LEU A 117 -19.11 23.52 8.69
N LEU A 118 -17.81 23.75 8.45
CA LEU A 118 -16.84 24.05 9.52
C LEU A 118 -17.00 25.45 10.11
N LEU A 119 -17.78 26.34 9.49
CA LEU A 119 -18.10 27.66 10.07
C LEU A 119 -19.23 27.56 11.10
N ASP A 120 -20.05 26.51 11.04
CA ASP A 120 -21.13 26.26 11.99
C ASP A 120 -20.60 25.61 13.28
N LYS A 121 -20.39 26.44 14.30
CA LYS A 121 -19.85 26.02 15.60
C LYS A 121 -20.79 25.12 16.41
N ASP A 122 -22.06 25.03 16.04
CA ASP A 122 -23.01 24.15 16.73
C ASP A 122 -22.89 22.69 16.26
N LYS A 123 -22.08 22.43 15.23
CA LYS A 123 -21.84 21.09 14.69
C LYS A 123 -20.71 20.37 15.41
N THR A 124 -20.92 19.07 15.59
CA THR A 124 -19.92 18.16 16.13
C THR A 124 -19.48 17.17 15.07
N PHE A 125 -18.18 17.10 14.78
CA PHE A 125 -17.65 16.19 13.77
C PHE A 125 -17.26 14.86 14.39
N ILE A 126 -17.89 13.76 13.95
CA ILE A 126 -17.60 12.41 14.41
C ILE A 126 -16.86 11.68 13.28
N PHE A 127 -15.56 11.51 13.44
CA PHE A 127 -14.72 10.81 12.47
C PHE A 127 -14.74 9.30 12.70
N TYR A 128 -14.97 8.55 11.64
CA TYR A 128 -14.94 7.09 11.66
C TYR A 128 -14.05 6.56 10.55
N GLY A 129 -13.20 5.61 10.90
CA GLY A 129 -12.44 4.85 9.93
C GLY A 129 -12.10 3.48 10.51
N HIS A 130 -12.35 2.42 9.74
CA HIS A 130 -12.00 1.08 10.17
C HIS A 130 -10.49 0.81 9.96
N ARG A 131 -9.85 0.20 10.97
CA ARG A 131 -8.42 -0.17 10.98
C ARG A 131 -7.51 1.03 10.67
N MET A 132 -6.73 0.97 9.60
CA MET A 132 -5.72 2.00 9.29
C MET A 132 -6.31 3.35 8.89
N SER A 133 -7.55 3.37 8.39
CA SER A 133 -8.27 4.63 8.12
C SER A 133 -8.66 5.35 9.42
N GLY A 134 -8.82 4.63 10.52
CA GLY A 134 -9.06 5.21 11.85
C GLY A 134 -7.87 6.03 12.37
N ASN A 135 -6.63 5.65 12.03
CA ASN A 135 -5.46 6.45 12.40
C ASN A 135 -5.49 7.83 11.71
N ILE A 136 -6.02 7.88 10.49
CA ILE A 136 -6.21 9.16 9.79
C ILE A 136 -7.41 9.92 10.35
N ALA A 137 -8.49 9.23 10.71
CA ALA A 137 -9.62 9.82 11.43
C ALA A 137 -9.15 10.55 12.71
N GLN A 138 -8.26 9.93 13.48
CA GLN A 138 -7.62 10.53 14.65
C GLN A 138 -6.82 11.78 14.29
N TYR A 139 -5.94 11.68 13.28
CA TYR A 139 -5.13 12.81 12.84
C TYR A 139 -5.98 14.01 12.39
N LEU A 140 -7.04 13.78 11.62
CA LEU A 140 -7.96 14.84 11.17
C LEU A 140 -8.72 15.48 12.32
N THR A 141 -9.12 14.67 13.30
CA THR A 141 -9.76 15.17 14.53
C THR A 141 -8.88 16.21 15.20
N TRP A 142 -7.57 15.97 15.34
CA TRP A 142 -6.66 16.94 15.95
C TRP A 142 -6.60 18.27 15.20
N ASN A 143 -6.56 18.25 13.87
CA ASN A 143 -6.58 19.48 13.08
C ASN A 143 -7.88 20.27 13.30
N PHE A 144 -9.03 19.59 13.33
CA PHE A 144 -10.33 20.21 13.54
C PHE A 144 -10.47 20.75 14.97
N THR A 145 -10.00 20.01 15.98
CA THR A 145 -9.98 20.49 17.37
C THR A 145 -9.04 21.68 17.56
N ALA A 146 -7.88 21.69 16.90
CA ALA A 146 -6.94 22.82 16.94
C ALA A 146 -7.55 24.09 16.30
N SER A 147 -8.47 23.90 15.36
CA SER A 147 -9.28 24.95 14.75
C SER A 147 -10.40 25.49 15.66
N GLY A 148 -10.60 24.91 16.85
CA GLY A 148 -11.65 25.30 17.79
C GLY A 148 -13.02 24.67 17.50
N LEU A 149 -13.06 23.59 16.72
CA LEU A 149 -14.27 22.82 16.43
C LEU A 149 -14.38 21.64 17.39
N PHE A 150 -15.61 21.27 17.71
CA PHE A 150 -15.86 20.06 18.50
C PHE A 150 -15.78 18.84 17.57
N ALA A 151 -14.71 18.05 17.70
CA ALA A 151 -14.48 16.86 16.91
C ALA A 151 -13.99 15.70 17.78
N THR A 152 -14.39 14.48 17.41
CA THR A 152 -13.88 13.25 18.01
C THR A 152 -13.75 12.15 16.95
N HIS A 153 -13.01 11.09 17.26
CA HIS A 153 -12.87 9.92 16.40
C HIS A 153 -13.12 8.64 17.17
N THR A 154 -13.48 7.59 16.45
CA THR A 154 -13.43 6.23 16.96
C THR A 154 -13.11 5.23 15.85
N TYR A 155 -12.51 4.11 16.28
CA TYR A 155 -12.20 2.94 15.45
C TYR A 155 -13.33 1.91 15.50
N PHE A 156 -14.22 2.01 16.50
CA PHE A 156 -15.22 1.02 16.82
C PHE A 156 -16.59 1.48 16.37
N LEU A 157 -17.29 0.62 15.64
CA LEU A 157 -18.58 0.95 15.03
C LEU A 157 -19.67 1.22 16.07
N GLU A 158 -19.68 0.48 17.17
CA GLU A 158 -20.67 0.68 18.25
C GLU A 158 -20.48 2.01 18.98
N GLU A 159 -19.22 2.39 19.26
CA GLU A 159 -18.91 3.71 19.81
C GLU A 159 -19.33 4.81 18.84
N PHE A 160 -19.08 4.62 17.54
CA PHE A 160 -19.49 5.58 16.52
C PHE A 160 -21.00 5.81 16.58
N PHE A 161 -21.80 4.75 16.67
CA PHE A 161 -23.26 4.85 16.80
C PHE A 161 -23.70 5.59 18.07
N GLY A 162 -23.03 5.37 19.20
CA GLY A 162 -23.32 6.05 20.46
C GLY A 162 -22.97 7.54 20.46
N LEU A 163 -22.02 7.97 19.63
CA LEU A 163 -21.59 9.36 19.51
C LEU A 163 -22.49 10.22 18.60
N LEU A 164 -23.26 9.59 17.71
CA LEU A 164 -24.12 10.29 16.75
C LEU A 164 -25.34 10.93 17.43
N ASN A 165 -25.58 12.20 17.09
CA ASN A 165 -26.75 12.96 17.50
C ASN A 165 -27.19 13.93 16.38
N PRO A 166 -28.34 14.62 16.50
CA PRO A 166 -28.85 15.50 15.43
C PRO A 166 -27.94 16.69 15.04
N ARG A 167 -26.98 17.06 15.88
CA ARG A 167 -25.97 18.09 15.57
C ARG A 167 -24.67 17.51 15.03
N SER A 168 -24.55 16.19 14.98
CA SER A 168 -23.37 15.52 14.46
C SER A 168 -23.23 15.73 12.95
N ILE A 169 -21.98 15.67 12.49
CA ILE A 169 -21.61 15.42 11.10
C ILE A 169 -20.73 14.18 11.12
N ALA A 170 -21.18 13.12 10.45
CA ALA A 170 -20.44 11.88 10.32
C ALA A 170 -19.38 12.05 9.22
N VAL A 171 -18.11 11.90 9.56
CA VAL A 171 -17.00 11.92 8.59
C VAL A 171 -16.42 10.52 8.47
N ILE A 172 -16.66 9.86 7.34
CA ILE A 172 -16.32 8.45 7.12
C ILE A 172 -15.13 8.35 6.18
N LEU A 173 -14.02 7.80 6.70
CA LEU A 173 -12.83 7.51 5.93
C LEU A 173 -12.91 6.06 5.45
N SER A 174 -13.20 5.88 4.16
CA SER A 174 -13.38 4.57 3.55
C SER A 174 -12.14 4.15 2.78
N CYS A 175 -11.66 2.95 3.09
CA CYS A 175 -10.67 2.21 2.31
C CYS A 175 -11.29 0.88 1.86
N PRO A 176 -10.83 0.28 0.73
CA PRO A 176 -11.33 -1.00 0.25
C PRO A 176 -11.37 -2.11 1.32
N GLU A 177 -10.36 -2.14 2.19
CA GLU A 177 -10.16 -3.17 3.22
C GLU A 177 -11.10 -3.04 4.44
N GLY A 178 -11.87 -1.95 4.55
CA GLY A 178 -12.82 -1.71 5.65
C GLY A 178 -14.16 -1.17 5.17
N LYS A 179 -14.48 -1.40 3.89
CA LYS A 179 -15.65 -0.79 3.24
C LYS A 179 -16.97 -1.20 3.88
N GLU A 180 -17.10 -2.44 4.37
CA GLU A 180 -18.36 -2.96 4.92
C GLU A 180 -18.72 -2.27 6.24
N GLU A 181 -17.71 -2.03 7.09
CA GLU A 181 -17.86 -1.22 8.29
C GLU A 181 -18.22 0.22 7.97
N CYS A 182 -17.54 0.83 6.98
CA CYS A 182 -17.82 2.20 6.55
C CYS A 182 -19.23 2.35 5.96
N ILE A 183 -19.72 1.35 5.21
CA ILE A 183 -21.09 1.33 4.67
C ILE A 183 -22.10 1.27 5.82
N ARG A 184 -21.91 0.37 6.79
CA ARG A 184 -22.77 0.28 7.97
C ARG A 184 -22.79 1.59 8.77
N ALA A 185 -21.63 2.23 8.93
CA ALA A 185 -21.52 3.54 9.56
C ALA A 185 -22.35 4.61 8.82
N ALA A 186 -22.21 4.67 7.49
CA ALA A 186 -22.92 5.64 6.65
C ALA A 186 -24.44 5.41 6.67
N GLN A 187 -24.89 4.16 6.54
CA GLN A 187 -26.30 3.79 6.60
C GLN A 187 -26.93 4.20 7.93
N ARG A 188 -26.25 3.92 9.06
CA ARG A 188 -26.77 4.30 10.38
C ARG A 188 -26.85 5.80 10.57
N ALA A 189 -25.82 6.54 10.14
CA ALA A 189 -25.83 8.00 10.19
C ALA A 189 -26.99 8.58 9.36
N ARG A 190 -27.21 8.06 8.14
CA ARG A 190 -28.35 8.45 7.28
C ARG A 190 -29.69 8.16 7.95
N ALA A 191 -29.85 6.99 8.56
CA ALA A 191 -31.08 6.61 9.24
C ALA A 191 -31.42 7.53 10.43
N LEU A 192 -30.41 8.14 11.06
CA LEU A 192 -30.58 9.13 12.14
C LEU A 192 -30.72 10.58 11.64
N GLY A 193 -30.78 10.79 10.31
CA GLY A 193 -30.82 12.13 9.72
C GLY A 193 -29.52 12.92 9.87
N VAL A 194 -28.41 12.25 10.20
CA VAL A 194 -27.08 12.87 10.33
C VAL A 194 -26.46 13.07 8.96
N LYS A 195 -25.89 14.26 8.72
CA LYS A 195 -25.15 14.56 7.49
C LYS A 195 -23.88 13.70 7.45
N VAL A 196 -23.62 13.10 6.28
CA VAL A 196 -22.50 12.18 6.02
C VAL A 196 -21.55 12.82 5.02
N ILE A 197 -20.29 12.94 5.40
CA ILE A 197 -19.17 13.29 4.55
C ILE A 197 -18.30 12.03 4.40
N SER A 198 -17.95 11.64 3.18
CA SER A 198 -16.98 10.56 2.96
C SER A 198 -15.68 11.07 2.34
N ILE A 199 -14.56 10.55 2.83
CA ILE A 199 -13.28 10.54 2.12
C ILE A 199 -13.10 9.10 1.62
N ASN A 200 -13.36 8.90 0.33
CA ASN A 200 -13.55 7.59 -0.27
C ASN A 200 -12.36 7.23 -1.16
N ILE A 201 -11.46 6.39 -0.64
CA ILE A 201 -10.39 5.80 -1.43
C ILE A 201 -10.97 4.74 -2.36
N ASP A 202 -10.54 4.77 -3.63
CA ASP A 202 -10.91 3.86 -4.72
C ASP A 202 -12.35 4.04 -5.23
N GLY A 203 -13.05 5.09 -4.80
CA GLY A 203 -14.34 5.48 -5.36
C GLY A 203 -15.44 4.42 -5.20
N ASN A 204 -15.57 3.84 -4.00
CA ASN A 204 -16.67 2.91 -3.72
C ASN A 204 -18.02 3.61 -3.91
N LYS A 205 -18.81 3.15 -4.89
CA LYS A 205 -20.07 3.79 -5.28
C LYS A 205 -21.12 3.79 -4.17
N GLU A 206 -21.20 2.73 -3.38
CA GLU A 206 -22.18 2.64 -2.29
C GLU A 206 -21.91 3.66 -1.18
N ILE A 207 -20.63 3.85 -0.81
CA ILE A 207 -20.22 4.92 0.11
C ILE A 207 -20.56 6.30 -0.49
N GLU A 208 -20.29 6.49 -1.78
CA GLU A 208 -20.62 7.75 -2.47
C GLU A 208 -22.12 8.04 -2.45
N ASP A 209 -22.98 7.06 -2.74
CA ASP A 209 -24.43 7.19 -2.77
C ASP A 209 -25.03 7.47 -1.37
N LEU A 210 -24.40 6.91 -0.32
CA LEU A 210 -24.80 7.14 1.08
C LEU A 210 -24.34 8.50 1.61
N SER A 211 -23.32 9.09 1.00
CA SER A 211 -22.76 10.38 1.42
C SER A 211 -23.56 11.56 0.90
N HIS A 212 -23.60 12.63 1.69
CA HIS A 212 -24.11 13.92 1.23
C HIS A 212 -23.01 14.70 0.52
N ILE A 213 -21.77 14.57 0.99
CA ILE A 213 -20.58 15.13 0.37
C ILE A 213 -19.54 14.02 0.27
N ASN A 214 -18.99 13.80 -0.93
CA ASN A 214 -17.99 12.76 -1.17
C ASN A 214 -16.72 13.37 -1.78
N ILE A 215 -15.58 13.14 -1.13
CA ILE A 215 -14.26 13.40 -1.69
C ILE A 215 -13.71 12.08 -2.21
N SER A 216 -13.51 12.00 -3.52
CA SER A 216 -12.94 10.82 -4.15
C SER A 216 -11.41 10.89 -4.13
N VAL A 217 -10.77 9.84 -3.65
CA VAL A 217 -9.32 9.67 -3.68
C VAL A 217 -9.01 8.44 -4.53
N PRO A 218 -8.14 8.54 -5.57
CA PRO A 218 -7.94 7.43 -6.50
C PRO A 218 -7.13 6.29 -5.88
N SER A 219 -7.27 5.10 -6.50
CA SER A 219 -6.55 3.90 -6.10
C SER A 219 -5.11 3.91 -6.51
N LEU A 220 -4.28 3.36 -5.63
CA LEU A 220 -2.85 3.16 -5.83
C LEU A 220 -2.64 1.75 -6.38
N SER A 221 -3.00 1.56 -7.65
CA SER A 221 -2.96 0.26 -8.32
C SER A 221 -1.56 -0.31 -8.48
N TYR A 222 -0.52 0.52 -8.39
CA TYR A 222 0.83 0.15 -8.80
C TYR A 222 1.61 -0.73 -7.81
N PHE A 223 1.35 -0.61 -6.50
CA PHE A 223 2.18 -1.27 -5.49
C PHE A 223 1.64 -2.66 -5.14
N GLU A 224 2.33 -3.75 -5.48
CA GLU A 224 1.94 -5.09 -4.97
C GLU A 224 2.19 -5.22 -3.46
N ASP A 225 3.14 -4.44 -2.94
CA ASP A 225 3.50 -4.46 -1.52
C ASP A 225 2.47 -3.70 -0.67
N TYR A 226 1.85 -4.44 0.25
CA TYR A 226 0.79 -3.97 1.13
C TYR A 226 1.24 -2.82 2.04
N GLU A 227 2.49 -2.80 2.50
CA GLU A 227 2.98 -1.74 3.40
C GLU A 227 3.05 -0.39 2.69
N TYR A 228 3.59 -0.37 1.46
CA TYR A 228 3.69 0.84 0.64
C TYR A 228 2.32 1.36 0.23
N LYS A 229 1.39 0.47 -0.19
CA LYS A 229 -0.01 0.86 -0.47
C LYS A 229 -0.63 1.57 0.72
N SER A 230 -0.46 1.01 1.91
CA SER A 230 -1.09 1.55 3.10
C SER A 230 -0.51 2.90 3.52
N LEU A 231 0.82 3.07 3.45
CA LEU A 231 1.47 4.34 3.75
C LEU A 231 1.04 5.45 2.78
N LEU A 232 0.93 5.13 1.49
CA LEU A 232 0.56 6.11 0.48
C LEU A 232 -0.92 6.49 0.56
N LYS A 233 -1.83 5.55 0.84
CA LYS A 233 -3.25 5.83 1.16
C LYS A 233 -3.39 6.82 2.32
N LYS A 234 -2.60 6.61 3.39
CA LYS A 234 -2.54 7.51 4.54
C LYS A 234 -2.12 8.92 4.15
N GLU A 235 -1.07 9.05 3.35
CA GLU A 235 -0.56 10.35 2.93
C GLU A 235 -1.55 11.11 2.05
N LEU A 236 -2.26 10.42 1.15
CA LEU A 236 -3.30 11.05 0.33
C LEU A 236 -4.49 11.55 1.16
N MET A 237 -5.00 10.73 2.10
CA MET A 237 -6.09 11.16 2.99
C MET A 237 -5.64 12.32 3.89
N ARG A 238 -4.40 12.28 4.38
CA ARG A 238 -3.79 13.37 5.13
C ARG A 238 -3.78 14.65 4.31
N HIS A 239 -3.33 14.57 3.06
CA HIS A 239 -3.27 15.71 2.15
C HIS A 239 -4.66 16.34 1.93
N VAL A 240 -5.69 15.52 1.67
CA VAL A 240 -7.09 15.99 1.58
C VAL A 240 -7.48 16.77 2.84
N GLY A 241 -7.20 16.21 4.01
CA GLY A 241 -7.50 16.88 5.28
C GLY A 241 -6.78 18.20 5.49
N MET A 242 -5.49 18.27 5.11
CA MET A 242 -4.70 19.50 5.17
C MET A 242 -5.27 20.57 4.25
N VAL A 243 -5.65 20.22 3.01
CA VAL A 243 -6.25 21.18 2.06
C VAL A 243 -7.56 21.75 2.59
N ILE A 244 -8.43 20.92 3.18
CA ILE A 244 -9.66 21.39 3.83
C ILE A 244 -9.34 22.36 4.97
N TRP A 245 -8.37 22.00 5.80
CA TRP A 245 -7.96 22.82 6.94
C TRP A 245 -7.35 24.17 6.51
N GLU A 246 -6.47 24.18 5.52
CA GLU A 246 -5.88 25.40 4.95
C GLU A 246 -6.95 26.34 4.36
N LYS A 247 -7.92 25.79 3.61
CA LYS A 247 -9.07 26.55 3.10
C LYS A 247 -9.88 27.15 4.24
N TRP A 248 -10.12 26.40 5.32
CA TRP A 248 -10.84 26.90 6.49
C TRP A 248 -10.10 28.05 7.19
N ILE A 249 -8.77 27.95 7.36
CA ILE A 249 -7.96 29.06 7.89
C ILE A 249 -8.11 30.30 7.03
N ALA A 250 -8.01 30.15 5.71
CA ALA A 250 -8.10 31.27 4.78
C ALA A 250 -9.46 31.98 4.82
N VAL A 251 -10.55 31.26 5.11
CA VAL A 251 -11.88 31.83 5.30
C VAL A 251 -12.01 32.51 6.66
N LYS A 252 -11.50 31.91 7.73
CA LYS A 252 -11.57 32.47 9.10
C LYS A 252 -10.72 33.73 9.29
N SER A 253 -9.64 33.89 8.53
CA SER A 253 -8.75 35.06 8.58
C SER A 253 -9.29 36.29 7.83
N LYS A 254 -10.43 36.19 7.15
CA LYS A 254 -11.14 37.31 6.54
C LYS A 254 -12.23 37.83 7.47
#